data_AF-A0A530LQH3-F1
#
_entry.id   AF-A0A530LQH3-F1
#
_cell.length_a   1.000
_cell.length_b   1.000
_cell.length_c   1.000
_cell.angle_alpha   90.00
_cell.angle_beta   90.00
_cell.angle_gamma   90.00
#
_symmetry.space_group_name_H-M   'P 1'
#
loop_
_entity.id
_entity.type
_entity.pdbx_description
1 polymer ?
#
loop_
_entity_poly.entity_id
_entity_poly.type
_entity_poly.pdbx_seq_one_letter_code
_entity_poly.pdbx_strand_id
1 'polypeptide(L)' 'LHTFGTPLHIDAPSLTAFDGKPFRRLMIAQDTGSAITGPARGDLFAGSGDAAGEIAGVIRNAADFYALIPRSLVSGAGR' A
#
# COMPACT_ATOMS: atom_id res chain seq x y z
N LEU A 1 9.48 6.36 5.16
CA LEU A 1 10.11 5.19 4.50
C LEU A 1 9.85 3.97 5.36
N HIS A 2 9.10 3.01 4.84
CA HIS A 2 8.86 1.73 5.52
C HIS A 2 10.02 0.77 5.25
N THR A 3 10.24 -0.18 6.16
CA THR A 3 11.18 -1.27 5.94
C THR A 3 10.70 -2.14 4.78
N PHE A 4 11.58 -2.45 3.82
CA PHE A 4 11.27 -3.38 2.75
C PHE A 4 10.73 -4.72 3.29
N GLY A 5 9.77 -5.30 2.60
CA GLY A 5 9.11 -6.54 2.98
C GLY A 5 8.01 -6.39 4.04
N THR A 6 7.76 -5.18 4.57
CA THR A 6 6.68 -4.95 5.53
C THR A 6 5.31 -5.21 4.88
N PRO A 7 4.46 -6.09 5.45
CA PRO A 7 3.08 -6.21 5.01
C PRO A 7 2.26 -4.99 5.46
N LEU A 8 1.57 -4.36 4.50
CA LEU A 8 0.73 -3.19 4.72
C LEU A 8 -0.68 -3.50 4.24
N HIS A 9 -1.67 -3.43 5.13
CA HIS A 9 -3.06 -3.40 4.70
C HIS A 9 -3.43 -1.97 4.32
N ILE A 10 -3.93 -1.79 3.09
CA ILE A 10 -4.30 -0.49 2.53
C ILE A 10 -5.82 -0.45 2.39
N ASP A 11 -6.47 0.49 3.06
CA ASP A 11 -7.89 0.80 2.90
C ASP A 11 -8.04 2.14 2.19
N ALA A 12 -8.48 2.11 0.93
CA ALA A 12 -8.69 3.28 0.09
C ALA A 12 -10.10 3.22 -0.52
N PRO A 13 -11.15 3.64 0.21
CA PRO A 13 -12.54 3.44 -0.22
C PRO A 13 -12.91 4.10 -1.55
N SER A 14 -12.24 5.22 -1.87
CA SER A 14 -12.44 5.99 -3.10
C SER A 14 -11.70 5.43 -4.32
N LEU A 15 -10.79 4.47 -4.13
CA LEU A 15 -10.03 3.85 -5.20
C LEU A 15 -10.78 2.64 -5.73
N THR A 16 -11.38 2.76 -6.92
CA THR A 16 -12.15 1.69 -7.56
C THR A 16 -11.58 1.26 -8.92
N ALA A 17 -10.43 1.81 -9.32
CA ALA A 17 -9.85 1.64 -10.66
C ALA A 17 -9.41 0.20 -10.99
N PHE A 18 -9.24 -0.68 -9.98
CA PHE A 18 -8.76 -2.04 -10.18
C PHE A 18 -9.85 -3.02 -10.63
N ASP A 19 -11.01 -3.00 -9.98
CA ASP A 19 -12.08 -3.98 -10.21
C ASP A 19 -13.50 -3.40 -9.99
N GLY A 20 -13.62 -2.06 -9.94
CA GLY A 20 -14.86 -1.36 -9.66
C GLY A 20 -15.30 -1.40 -8.19
N LYS A 21 -14.52 -2.00 -7.30
CA LYS A 21 -14.83 -2.09 -5.85
C LYS A 21 -13.85 -1.24 -5.04
N PRO A 22 -14.23 -0.79 -3.83
CA PRO A 22 -13.33 -0.12 -2.90
C PRO A 22 -12.05 -0.93 -2.66
N PHE A 23 -10.89 -0.30 -2.83
CA PHE A 23 -9.61 -0.97 -2.67
C PHE A 23 -9.30 -1.24 -1.20
N ARG A 24 -9.30 -2.52 -0.82
CA ARG A 24 -8.95 -3.01 0.52
C ARG A 24 -8.13 -4.27 0.42
N ARG A 25 -6.80 -4.13 0.39
CA ARG A 25 -5.90 -5.26 0.09
C ARG A 25 -4.66 -5.23 0.98
N LEU A 26 -4.18 -6.42 1.33
CA LEU A 26 -2.86 -6.60 1.92
C LEU A 26 -1.81 -6.56 0.82
N MET A 27 -0.82 -5.68 0.99
CA MET A 27 0.27 -5.43 0.06
C MET A 27 1.62 -5.64 0.76
N ILE A 28 2.70 -5.74 0.00
CA ILE A 28 4.06 -5.83 0.52
C ILE A 28 4.85 -4.60 0.06
N ALA A 29 5.52 -3.92 0.99
CA ALA A 29 6.42 -2.81 0.66
C ALA A 29 7.69 -3.33 -0.04
N GLN A 30 7.68 -3.48 -1.35
CA GLN A 30 8.78 -4.08 -2.13
C GLN A 30 9.61 -3.06 -2.92
N ASP A 31 9.15 -1.81 -3.00
CA ASP A 31 9.80 -0.77 -3.79
C ASP A 31 9.80 0.59 -3.06
N THR A 32 10.68 1.49 -3.49
CA THR A 32 10.78 2.87 -3.02
C THR A 32 10.86 3.82 -4.20
N GLY A 33 10.32 5.03 -4.04
CA GLY A 33 10.46 6.10 -5.03
C GLY A 33 10.86 7.40 -4.35
N SER A 34 11.66 8.22 -5.04
CA SER A 34 12.08 9.54 -4.53
C SER A 34 10.89 10.48 -4.25
N ALA A 35 9.76 10.29 -4.96
CA ALA A 35 8.51 11.02 -4.76
C ALA A 35 7.63 10.48 -3.62
N ILE A 36 7.97 9.31 -3.05
CA ILE A 36 7.20 8.64 -2.01
C ILE A 36 7.77 9.02 -0.65
N THR A 37 7.42 10.22 -0.21
CA THR A 37 7.88 10.81 1.05
C THR A 37 6.74 10.85 2.09
N GLY A 38 7.10 10.66 3.36
CA GLY A 38 6.14 10.61 4.47
C GLY A 38 5.87 9.20 5.02
N PRO A 39 5.16 9.09 6.16
CA PRO A 39 4.92 7.81 6.86
C PRO A 39 3.70 7.03 6.36
N ALA A 40 2.80 7.66 5.59
CA ALA A 40 1.58 7.04 5.05
C ALA A 40 1.39 7.45 3.58
N ARG A 41 2.48 7.31 2.79
CA ARG A 41 2.50 7.56 1.36
C ARG A 41 3.02 6.30 0.69
N GLY A 42 2.28 5.81 -0.29
CA GLY A 42 2.67 4.66 -1.10
C GLY A 42 2.35 4.87 -2.57
N ASP A 43 2.99 4.06 -3.40
CA ASP A 43 2.66 3.90 -4.81
C ASP A 43 2.15 2.47 -5.04
N LEU A 44 1.08 2.32 -5.82
CA LEU A 44 0.47 1.01 -6.07
C LEU A 44 0.90 0.51 -7.44
N PHE A 45 1.63 -0.60 -7.46
CA PHE A 45 1.96 -1.29 -8.70
C PHE A 45 0.70 -1.97 -9.26
N ALA A 46 0.20 -1.46 -10.39
CA ALA A 46 -1.00 -1.98 -11.05
C ALA A 46 -0.73 -3.16 -12.02
N GLY A 47 0.54 -3.48 -12.28
CA GLY A 47 0.96 -4.46 -13.30
C GLY A 47 1.79 -3.82 -14.40
N SER A 48 1.88 -4.49 -15.55
CA SER A 48 2.65 -4.04 -16.72
C SER A 48 1.77 -3.94 -17.96
N GLY A 49 2.14 -3.05 -18.89
CA GLY A 49 1.43 -2.81 -20.14
C GLY A 49 0.43 -1.65 -20.06
N ASP A 50 -0.18 -1.30 -21.19
CA ASP A 50 -0.97 -0.07 -21.35
C ASP A 50 -2.16 -0.02 -20.38
N ALA A 51 -2.88 -1.13 -20.22
CA ALA A 51 -4.01 -1.22 -19.28
C ALA A 51 -3.60 -0.95 -17.83
N ALA A 52 -2.41 -1.40 -17.41
CA ALA A 52 -1.90 -1.11 -16.07
C ALA A 52 -1.52 0.38 -15.92
N GLY A 53 -1.00 0.98 -16.99
CA GLY A 53 -0.70 2.42 -17.04
C GLY A 53 -1.97 3.29 -16.92
N GLU A 54 -3.05 2.90 -17.58
CA GLU A 54 -4.35 3.58 -17.46
C GLU A 54 -4.90 3.54 -16.03
N ILE A 55 -4.81 2.37 -15.37
CA ILE A 55 -5.20 2.22 -13.97
C ILE A 55 -4.30 3.09 -13.07
N ALA A 56 -2.98 3.00 -13.23
CA ALA A 56 -2.02 3.74 -12.39
C ALA A 56 -2.17 5.26 -12.53
N GLY A 57 -2.43 5.76 -13.75
CA GLY A 57 -2.52 7.19 -14.04
C GLY A 57 -3.67 7.91 -13.33
N VAL A 58 -4.72 7.19 -12.92
CA VAL A 58 -5.87 7.76 -12.20
C VAL A 58 -5.78 7.61 -10.68
N ILE A 59 -4.75 6.93 -10.15
CA ILE A 59 -4.60 6.71 -8.70
C ILE A 59 -4.09 7.99 -8.05
N ARG A 60 -4.99 8.69 -7.36
CA ARG A 60 -4.66 9.80 -6.47
C ARG A 60 -5.68 9.89 -5.35
N ASN A 61 -5.66 8.87 -4.49
CA ASN A 61 -6.69 8.63 -3.50
C ASN A 61 -6.12 8.74 -2.08
N ALA A 62 -6.96 9.24 -1.16
CA ALA A 62 -6.70 9.11 0.26
C ALA A 62 -6.84 7.63 0.67
N ALA A 63 -5.98 7.19 1.58
CA ALA A 63 -5.93 5.82 2.04
C ALA A 63 -5.38 5.73 3.47
N ASP A 64 -5.90 4.78 4.23
CA ASP A 64 -5.39 4.41 5.54
C ASP A 64 -4.39 3.26 5.38
N PHE A 65 -3.25 3.35 6.09
CA PHE A 65 -2.17 2.39 6.05
C PHE A 65 -2.06 1.70 7.41
N TYR A 66 -2.22 0.38 7.42
CA TYR A 66 -2.05 -0.44 8.61
C TYR A 66 -0.83 -1.36 8.42
N ALA A 67 0.25 -1.08 9.15
CA ALA A 67 1.44 -1.92 9.12
C ALA A 67 1.28 -3.14 10.02
N LEU A 68 1.50 -4.33 9.44
CA LEU A 68 1.54 -5.57 10.20
C LEU A 68 2.97 -5.81 10.64
N ILE A 69 3.19 -5.74 11.95
CA ILE A 69 4.49 -5.98 12.57
C ILE A 69 4.55 -7.40 13.15
N PRO A 70 5.67 -8.13 13.00
CA PRO A 70 5.88 -9.40 13.67
C PRO A 70 5.60 -9.29 15.17
N ARG A 71 4.87 -10.26 15.72
CA ARG A 71 4.45 -10.24 17.14
C ARG A 71 5.61 -10.08 18.11
N SER A 72 6.77 -10.68 17.80
CA SER A 72 7.99 -10.58 18.61
C SER A 72 8.54 -9.16 18.74
N LEU A 73 8.18 -8.26 17.81
CA LEU A 73 8.59 -6.85 17.85
C LEU A 73 7.61 -5.97 18.62
N VAL A 74 6.43 -6.50 18.98
CA VAL A 74 5.45 -5.80 19.82
C VAL A 74 5.88 -5.95 21.27
N SER A 75 6.34 -4.85 21.87
CA SER A 75 6.64 -4.81 23.31
C SER A 75 5.46 -5.34 24.12
N GLY A 76 5.70 -6.35 24.97
CA GLY A 76 4.69 -6.94 25.84
C GLY A 76 3.88 -8.11 25.25
N ALA A 77 4.06 -8.49 23.98
CA ALA A 77 3.33 -9.61 23.38
C ALA A 77 3.80 -11.02 23.81
N GLY A 78 4.79 -11.08 24.70
CA GLY A 78 5.33 -12.30 25.31
C GLY A 78 5.20 -12.35 26.84
N ARG A 79 4.29 -11.57 27.43
CA ARG A 79 3.87 -11.74 28.83
C ARG A 79 2.56 -12.52 28.90
#